data_AF-A0A1V6FUI5-F1
#
_entry.id   AF-A0A1V6FUI5-F1
#
_cell.length_a   1.000
_cell.length_b   1.000
_cell.length_c   1.000
_cell.angle_alpha   90.00
_cell.angle_beta   90.00
_cell.angle_gamma   90.00
#
_symmetry.space_group_name_H-M   'P 1'
#
loop_
_entity.id
_entity.type
_entity.pdbx_description
1 polymer ?
#
loop_
_entity_poly.entity_id
_entity_poly.type
_entity_poly.pdbx_seq_one_letter_code
_entity_poly.pdbx_strand_id
1 'polypeptide(L)'
;MSASVIEKNAASIALLVAIIALVVALIPQFKEYKAGRQTAIAQENAAAPGGAGPGMAGRDGPGMGAPGMGGPGGSFGGPSEEYVAKYHERVALLNDAVAKEPGNIDLILERDKALFMVMRLDAGGRRIAPGASESYLTQLAAKAKGVSALDLNQAELTFLQAKARVRNHEAFDAACEALKNYPKTPATTEQLQALLDAERGG
;
A
#
# COMPACT_ATOMS: atom_id res chain seq x y z
N MET A 1 -32.33 7.75 -49.08
CA MET A 1 -31.41 7.50 -47.94
C MET A 1 -31.26 5.99 -47.82
N SER A 2 -30.08 5.48 -48.17
CA SER A 2 -29.85 4.06 -48.49
C SER A 2 -29.74 3.18 -47.24
N ALA A 3 -30.27 1.95 -47.33
CA ALA A 3 -30.27 0.91 -46.30
C ALA A 3 -28.92 0.68 -45.57
N SER A 4 -27.80 1.03 -46.22
CA SER A 4 -26.45 0.95 -45.66
C SER A 4 -26.18 1.78 -44.39
N VAL A 5 -26.95 2.85 -44.15
CA VAL A 5 -26.81 3.68 -42.92
C VAL A 5 -27.53 3.02 -41.74
N ILE A 6 -28.60 2.26 -42.01
CA ILE A 6 -29.40 1.58 -40.98
C ILE A 6 -28.65 0.34 -40.46
N GLU A 7 -27.98 -0.42 -41.33
CA GLU A 7 -27.22 -1.62 -40.95
C GLU A 7 -26.00 -1.30 -40.05
N LYS A 8 -25.29 -0.20 -40.31
CA LYS A 8 -24.16 0.23 -39.48
C LYS A 8 -24.58 0.63 -38.05
N ASN A 9 -25.77 1.20 -37.92
CA ASN A 9 -26.34 1.55 -36.62
C ASN A 9 -26.83 0.30 -35.88
N ALA A 10 -27.44 -0.67 -36.57
CA ALA A 10 -27.87 -1.92 -35.97
C ALA A 10 -26.70 -2.75 -35.41
N ALA A 11 -25.59 -2.85 -36.17
CA ALA A 11 -24.38 -3.55 -35.70
C ALA A 11 -23.74 -2.86 -34.49
N SER A 12 -23.71 -1.52 -34.48
CA SER A 12 -23.16 -0.75 -33.35
C SER A 12 -24.02 -0.85 -32.09
N ILE A 13 -25.35 -0.86 -32.26
CA ILE A 13 -26.30 -1.06 -31.15
C ILE A 13 -26.19 -2.49 -30.61
N ALA A 14 -26.11 -3.50 -31.47
CA ALA A 14 -25.94 -4.89 -31.05
C ALA A 14 -24.63 -5.10 -30.26
N LEU A 15 -23.54 -4.45 -30.68
CA LEU A 15 -22.26 -4.48 -29.95
C LEU A 15 -22.39 -3.83 -28.56
N LEU A 16 -23.04 -2.67 -28.46
CA LEU A 16 -23.25 -2.00 -27.17
C LEU A 16 -24.10 -2.84 -26.22
N VAL A 17 -25.17 -3.46 -26.72
CA VAL A 17 -26.03 -4.35 -25.93
C VAL A 17 -25.25 -5.58 -25.47
N ALA A 18 -24.40 -6.17 -26.32
CA ALA A 18 -23.56 -7.31 -25.96
C ALA A 18 -22.54 -6.96 -24.86
N ILE A 19 -21.92 -5.77 -24.94
CA ILE A 19 -20.99 -5.28 -23.92
C ILE A 19 -21.72 -5.08 -22.58
N ILE A 20 -22.89 -4.46 -22.59
CA ILE A 20 -23.68 -4.25 -21.36
C ILE A 20 -24.10 -5.59 -20.76
N ALA A 21 -24.54 -6.56 -21.57
CA ALA A 21 -24.90 -7.89 -21.11
C ALA A 21 -23.70 -8.63 -20.49
N LEU A 22 -22.51 -8.52 -21.09
CA LEU A 22 -21.27 -9.08 -20.55
C LEU A 22 -20.91 -8.47 -19.19
N VAL A 23 -20.98 -7.14 -19.07
CA VAL A 23 -20.70 -6.44 -17.82
C VAL A 23 -21.69 -6.87 -16.72
N VAL A 24 -22.98 -6.93 -17.03
CA VAL A 24 -24.01 -7.36 -16.07
C VAL A 24 -23.82 -8.81 -15.63
N ALA A 25 -23.45 -9.71 -16.54
CA ALA A 25 -23.16 -11.11 -16.23
C ALA A 25 -21.93 -11.29 -15.33
N LEU A 26 -20.96 -10.37 -15.39
CA LEU A 26 -19.73 -10.43 -14.58
C LEU A 26 -19.92 -9.86 -13.16
N ILE A 27 -20.91 -8.99 -12.92
CA ILE A 27 -21.20 -8.42 -11.59
C ILE A 27 -21.36 -9.49 -10.47
N PRO A 28 -22.13 -10.59 -10.65
CA PRO A 28 -22.23 -11.61 -9.62
C PRO A 28 -20.90 -12.35 -9.36
N GLN A 29 -20.09 -12.58 -10.39
CA GLN A 29 -18.75 -13.21 -10.25
C GLN A 29 -17.81 -12.33 -9.43
N PHE A 30 -17.88 -11.01 -9.57
CA PHE A 30 -17.10 -10.08 -8.73
C PHE A 30 -17.56 -10.06 -7.26
N LYS A 31 -18.84 -10.30 -6.99
CA LYS A 31 -19.36 -10.40 -5.61
C LYS A 31 -18.92 -11.71 -4.94
N GLU A 32 -18.97 -12.82 -5.66
CA GLU A 32 -18.46 -14.11 -5.19
C GLU A 32 -16.93 -14.09 -4.99
N TYR A 33 -16.18 -13.47 -5.90
CA TYR A 33 -14.74 -13.28 -5.76
C TYR A 33 -14.38 -12.46 -4.51
N LYS A 34 -15.13 -11.38 -4.21
CA LYS A 34 -14.91 -10.58 -2.99
C LYS A 34 -15.28 -11.34 -1.72
N ALA A 35 -16.37 -12.11 -1.74
CA ALA A 35 -16.79 -12.93 -0.60
C ALA A 35 -15.81 -14.08 -0.32
N GLY A 36 -15.35 -14.79 -1.36
CA GLY A 36 -14.35 -15.86 -1.27
C GLY A 36 -12.97 -15.36 -0.83
N ARG A 37 -12.61 -14.13 -1.18
CA ARG A 37 -11.36 -13.50 -0.72
C ARG A 37 -11.43 -13.10 0.75
N GLN A 38 -12.59 -12.68 1.25
CA GLN A 38 -12.79 -12.40 2.67
C GLN A 38 -12.76 -13.66 3.54
N THR A 39 -13.28 -14.79 3.05
CA THR A 39 -13.18 -16.08 3.76
C THR A 39 -11.77 -16.66 3.72
N ALA A 40 -11.04 -16.54 2.60
CA ALA A 40 -9.64 -16.98 2.53
C ALA A 40 -8.72 -16.21 3.50
N ILE A 41 -8.90 -14.89 3.63
CA ILE A 41 -8.13 -14.05 4.58
C ILE A 41 -8.51 -14.36 6.05
N ALA A 42 -9.76 -14.78 6.31
CA ALA A 42 -10.18 -15.22 7.63
C ALA A 42 -9.60 -16.60 8.00
N GLN A 43 -9.41 -17.49 7.02
CA GLN A 43 -8.89 -18.83 7.22
C GLN A 43 -7.36 -18.87 7.34
N GLU A 44 -6.66 -17.96 6.65
CA GLU A 44 -5.20 -17.80 6.74
C GLU A 44 -4.75 -17.25 8.11
N ASN A 45 -5.62 -16.51 8.82
CA ASN A 45 -5.38 -16.09 10.20
C ASN A 45 -5.69 -17.17 11.26
N ALA A 46 -6.28 -18.30 10.87
CA ALA A 46 -6.65 -19.39 11.79
C ALA A 46 -5.74 -20.63 11.70
N ALA A 47 -4.78 -20.65 10.77
CA ALA A 47 -3.92 -21.81 10.53
C ALA A 47 -2.44 -21.50 10.80
N ALA A 48 -2.07 -21.42 12.09
CA ALA A 48 -0.72 -21.73 12.53
C ALA A 48 -0.75 -23.12 13.22
N PRO A 49 0.01 -24.12 12.75
CA PRO A 49 -0.06 -25.47 13.28
C PRO A 49 0.78 -25.59 14.55
N GLY A 50 0.14 -25.49 15.71
CA GLY A 50 0.69 -25.94 16.99
C GLY A 50 0.16 -27.33 17.31
N GLY A 51 1.01 -28.35 17.20
CA GLY A 51 0.63 -29.76 17.24
C GLY A 51 -0.10 -30.20 18.51
N ALA A 52 -1.24 -30.86 18.31
CA ALA A 52 -1.88 -31.70 19.32
C ALA A 52 -1.26 -33.10 19.28
N GLY A 53 -0.57 -33.48 20.35
CA GLY A 53 -0.23 -34.86 20.69
C GLY A 53 -1.01 -35.30 21.94
N PRO A 54 -1.27 -36.61 22.12
CA PRO A 54 -2.51 -37.09 22.72
C PRO A 54 -2.44 -37.31 24.24
N GLY A 55 -3.50 -36.90 24.93
CA GLY A 55 -4.12 -37.57 26.07
C GLY A 55 -3.30 -37.79 27.35
N MET A 56 -3.69 -37.10 28.43
CA MET A 56 -3.89 -37.78 29.72
C MET A 56 -4.84 -37.01 30.64
N ALA A 57 -5.55 -37.79 31.44
CA ALA A 57 -6.73 -37.46 32.21
C ALA A 57 -6.51 -36.44 33.34
N GLY A 58 -7.56 -35.63 33.55
CA GLY A 58 -8.17 -35.32 34.83
C GLY A 58 -7.28 -34.97 36.03
N ARG A 59 -7.42 -33.72 36.52
CA ARG A 59 -7.56 -33.49 37.95
C ARG A 59 -8.16 -32.11 38.23
N ASP A 60 -9.27 -32.11 38.95
CA ASP A 60 -9.87 -30.95 39.61
C ASP A 60 -8.85 -30.21 40.47
N GLY A 61 -8.80 -28.89 40.33
CA GLY A 61 -8.00 -27.98 41.15
C GLY A 61 -8.60 -26.57 41.14
N PRO A 62 -8.88 -25.96 42.30
CA PRO A 62 -9.68 -24.75 42.40
C PRO A 62 -8.85 -23.49 42.15
N GLY A 63 -9.44 -22.53 41.43
CA GLY A 63 -9.22 -21.10 41.60
C GLY A 63 -7.82 -20.55 41.33
N MET A 64 -7.63 -19.95 40.16
CA MET A 64 -6.97 -18.65 40.05
C MET A 64 -7.47 -17.98 38.78
N GLY A 65 -8.29 -16.94 38.96
CA GLY A 65 -8.80 -16.12 37.87
C GLY A 65 -7.63 -15.55 37.07
N ALA A 66 -7.61 -15.82 35.77
CA ALA A 66 -6.75 -15.11 34.85
C ALA A 66 -7.00 -13.61 35.02
N PRO A 67 -5.98 -12.80 35.34
CA PRO A 67 -6.18 -11.38 35.47
C PRO A 67 -6.53 -10.84 34.10
N GLY A 68 -7.77 -10.39 33.96
CA GLY A 68 -8.16 -9.51 32.88
C GLY A 68 -7.26 -8.28 32.94
N MET A 69 -6.34 -8.16 31.98
CA MET A 69 -5.70 -6.88 31.68
C MET A 69 -6.62 -6.08 30.76
N GLY A 70 -7.78 -5.70 31.32
CA GLY A 70 -8.49 -4.48 30.98
C GLY A 70 -8.21 -3.48 32.09
N GLY A 71 -7.08 -2.77 31.97
CA GLY A 71 -6.71 -1.66 32.86
C GLY A 71 -6.66 -0.35 32.07
N PRO A 72 -7.40 0.70 32.48
CA PRO A 72 -7.41 1.99 31.80
C PRO A 72 -6.08 2.72 32.07
N GLY A 73 -5.36 3.06 31.00
CA GLY A 73 -4.13 3.87 31.10
C GLY A 73 -2.83 3.18 30.72
N GLY A 74 -2.86 2.08 29.96
CA GLY A 74 -1.65 1.49 29.37
C GLY A 74 -1.01 2.45 28.40
N SER A 75 0.14 3.02 28.77
CA SER A 75 1.03 3.83 27.94
C SER A 75 0.98 3.38 26.48
N PHE A 76 0.44 4.25 25.63
CA PHE A 76 0.50 4.17 24.18
C PHE A 76 1.96 4.33 23.72
N GLY A 77 2.83 3.40 24.13
CA GLY A 77 4.27 3.43 23.90
C GLY A 77 4.55 3.52 22.42
N GLY A 78 5.48 4.42 22.07
CA GLY A 78 5.99 4.54 20.72
C GLY A 78 6.64 3.23 20.23
N PRO A 79 7.12 3.22 18.98
CA PRO A 79 7.96 2.12 18.50
C PRO A 79 9.12 1.84 19.48
N SER A 80 9.47 0.57 19.70
CA SER A 80 10.62 0.23 20.54
C SER A 80 11.93 0.72 19.91
N GLU A 81 12.95 1.03 20.72
CA GLU A 81 14.26 1.47 20.23
C GLU A 81 14.88 0.44 19.27
N GLU A 82 14.77 -0.85 19.58
CA GLU A 82 15.22 -1.93 18.70
C GLU A 82 14.51 -1.92 17.34
N TYR A 83 13.21 -1.62 17.33
CA TYR A 83 12.44 -1.53 16.11
C TYR A 83 12.88 -0.34 15.25
N VAL A 84 13.16 0.82 15.87
CA VAL A 84 13.68 2.00 15.17
C VAL A 84 15.07 1.71 14.59
N ALA A 85 15.96 1.12 15.39
CA ALA A 85 17.31 0.76 14.96
C ALA A 85 17.33 -0.13 13.70
N LYS A 86 16.43 -1.12 13.62
CA LYS A 86 16.30 -1.99 12.42
C LYS A 86 15.98 -1.22 11.14
N TYR A 87 15.21 -0.13 11.23
CA TYR A 87 14.92 0.69 10.05
C TYR A 87 16.08 1.59 9.64
N HIS A 88 16.85 2.12 10.59
CA HIS A 88 18.09 2.83 10.27
C HIS A 88 19.12 1.90 9.63
N GLU A 89 19.29 0.69 10.15
CA GLU A 89 20.16 -0.33 9.55
C GLU A 89 19.70 -0.68 8.13
N ARG A 90 18.38 -0.88 7.93
CA ARG A 90 17.82 -1.11 6.61
C ARG A 90 18.14 0.02 5.63
N VAL A 91 18.03 1.28 6.06
CA VAL A 91 18.39 2.45 5.23
C VAL A 91 19.88 2.43 4.89
N ALA A 92 20.75 2.12 5.85
CA ALA A 92 22.20 2.03 5.60
C ALA A 92 22.53 0.96 4.54
N LEU A 93 21.96 -0.24 4.68
CA LEU A 93 22.14 -1.33 3.70
C LEU A 93 21.61 -0.96 2.31
N LEU A 94 20.47 -0.28 2.23
CA LEU A 94 19.89 0.16 0.97
C LEU A 94 20.68 1.30 0.33
N ASN A 95 21.27 2.20 1.12
CA ASN A 95 22.18 3.22 0.62
C ASN A 95 23.41 2.60 -0.04
N ASP A 96 24.03 1.60 0.61
CA ASP A 96 25.16 0.87 0.05
C ASP A 96 24.76 0.11 -1.23
N ALA A 97 23.57 -0.49 -1.27
CA ALA A 97 23.07 -1.19 -2.44
C ALA A 97 22.83 -0.22 -3.62
N VAL A 98 22.21 0.94 -3.37
CA VAL A 98 22.00 1.97 -4.39
C VAL A 98 23.33 2.56 -4.86
N ALA A 99 24.33 2.72 -3.99
CA ALA A 99 25.66 3.18 -4.39
C ALA A 99 26.36 2.19 -5.34
N LYS A 100 26.14 0.88 -5.14
CA LYS A 100 26.65 -0.18 -6.03
C LYS A 100 25.88 -0.27 -7.36
N GLU A 101 24.58 0.01 -7.33
CA GLU A 101 23.69 -0.07 -8.49
C GLU A 101 22.84 1.21 -8.68
N PRO A 102 23.46 2.35 -9.05
CA PRO A 102 22.81 3.68 -9.01
C PRO A 102 21.67 3.89 -10.01
N GLY A 103 21.43 2.94 -10.93
CA GLY A 103 20.31 2.96 -11.87
C GLY A 103 19.20 1.96 -11.54
N ASN A 104 19.35 1.17 -10.46
CA ASN A 104 18.37 0.16 -10.10
C ASN A 104 17.16 0.83 -9.42
N ILE A 105 16.09 1.00 -10.20
CA ILE A 105 14.87 1.70 -9.78
C ILE A 105 14.23 1.04 -8.55
N ASP A 106 14.29 -0.29 -8.43
CA ASP A 106 13.70 -1.00 -7.29
C ASP A 106 14.47 -0.74 -6.00
N LEU A 107 15.80 -0.72 -6.07
CA LEU A 107 16.64 -0.38 -4.92
C LEU A 107 16.44 1.07 -4.49
N ILE A 108 16.37 2.01 -5.44
CA ILE A 108 16.09 3.42 -5.15
C ILE A 108 14.74 3.57 -4.46
N LEU A 109 13.69 2.94 -5.01
CA LEU A 109 12.35 3.00 -4.43
C LEU A 109 12.29 2.41 -3.02
N GLU A 110 12.90 1.25 -2.79
CA GLU A 110 12.92 0.63 -1.47
C GLU A 110 13.72 1.44 -0.46
N ARG A 111 14.83 2.07 -0.90
CA ARG A 111 15.63 2.99 -0.07
C ARG A 111 14.79 4.19 0.38
N ASP A 112 14.10 4.85 -0.56
CA ASP A 112 13.33 6.06 -0.25
C ASP A 112 12.06 5.74 0.58
N LYS A 113 11.44 4.57 0.38
CA LYS A 113 10.38 4.08 1.28
C LYS A 113 10.89 3.81 2.71
N ALA A 114 12.09 3.23 2.84
CA ALA A 114 12.70 3.01 4.14
C ALA A 114 13.04 4.35 4.83
N LEU A 115 13.51 5.34 4.08
CA LEU A 115 13.72 6.71 4.58
C LEU A 115 12.43 7.34 5.08
N PHE A 116 11.32 7.25 4.33
CA PHE A 116 10.03 7.73 4.82
C PHE A 116 9.65 7.09 6.16
N MET A 117 9.86 5.77 6.29
CA MET A 117 9.56 5.08 7.53
C MET A 117 10.40 5.61 8.70
N VAL A 118 11.71 5.80 8.52
CA VAL A 118 12.60 6.41 9.52
C VAL A 118 12.10 7.80 9.90
N MET A 119 11.82 8.67 8.92
CA MET A 119 11.28 10.02 9.17
C MET A 119 9.95 10.00 9.94
N ARG A 120 9.11 8.97 9.77
CA ARG A 120 7.88 8.81 10.58
C ARG A 120 8.19 8.42 12.01
N LEU A 121 9.13 7.49 12.20
CA LEU A 121 9.52 6.99 13.52
C LEU A 121 10.19 8.08 14.35
N ASP A 122 11.10 8.85 13.72
CA ASP A 122 11.81 9.97 14.35
C ASP A 122 10.86 11.09 14.78
N ALA A 123 9.78 11.30 14.02
CA ALA A 123 8.72 12.25 14.37
C ALA A 123 7.74 11.71 15.46
N GLY A 124 8.04 10.58 16.10
CA GLY A 124 7.17 9.96 17.11
C GLY A 124 5.91 9.31 16.54
N GLY A 125 5.84 9.12 15.22
CA GLY A 125 4.74 8.46 14.53
C GLY A 125 4.73 6.95 14.78
N ARG A 126 3.53 6.35 14.81
CA ARG A 126 3.38 4.89 14.76
C ARG A 126 3.67 4.38 13.34
N ARG A 127 3.74 3.05 13.17
CA ARG A 127 3.58 2.43 11.84
C ARG A 127 2.31 2.96 11.18
N ILE A 128 2.48 3.80 10.17
CA ILE A 128 1.40 4.24 9.30
C ILE A 128 1.49 3.41 8.03
N ALA A 129 0.35 2.94 7.54
CA ALA A 129 0.26 2.35 6.21
C ALA A 129 0.85 3.32 5.15
N PRO A 130 1.29 2.82 3.98
CA PRO A 130 1.82 3.67 2.92
C PRO A 130 0.90 4.85 2.61
N GLY A 131 1.49 6.05 2.66
CA GLY A 131 0.79 7.32 2.47
C GLY A 131 0.75 7.80 1.02
N ALA A 132 0.32 9.05 0.84
CA ALA A 132 0.35 9.71 -0.46
C ALA A 132 1.79 9.84 -1.01
N SER A 133 2.76 10.10 -0.13
CA SER A 133 4.17 10.23 -0.48
C SER A 133 4.75 8.93 -1.08
N GLU A 134 4.49 7.79 -0.45
CA GLU A 134 4.99 6.49 -0.91
C GLU A 134 4.30 6.01 -2.20
N SER A 135 3.00 6.26 -2.32
CA SER A 135 2.25 5.89 -3.51
C SER A 135 2.66 6.74 -4.71
N TYR A 136 3.01 8.02 -4.51
CA TYR A 136 3.58 8.87 -5.54
C TYR A 136 4.92 8.33 -6.08
N LEU A 137 5.89 8.01 -5.19
CA LEU A 137 7.16 7.42 -5.62
C LEU A 137 6.96 6.09 -6.34
N THR A 138 5.99 5.29 -5.88
CA THR A 138 5.66 4.01 -6.53
C THR A 138 5.12 4.22 -7.94
N GLN A 139 4.25 5.22 -8.15
CA GLN A 139 3.75 5.59 -9.48
C GLN A 139 4.88 6.05 -10.40
N LEU A 140 5.78 6.92 -9.91
CA LEU A 140 6.92 7.41 -10.70
C LEU A 140 7.89 6.28 -11.06
N ALA A 141 8.19 5.38 -10.12
CA ALA A 141 9.01 4.21 -10.36
C ALA A 141 8.36 3.27 -11.40
N ALA A 142 7.06 2.98 -11.27
CA ALA A 142 6.32 2.18 -12.24
C ALA A 142 6.41 2.78 -13.66
N LYS A 143 6.21 4.11 -13.78
CA LYS A 143 6.35 4.84 -15.04
C LYS A 143 7.75 4.73 -15.61
N ALA A 144 8.78 4.88 -14.78
CA ALA A 144 10.18 4.81 -15.21
C ALA A 144 10.60 3.40 -15.64
N LYS A 145 10.05 2.35 -15.01
CA LYS A 145 10.28 0.95 -15.38
C LYS A 145 9.58 0.53 -16.68
N GLY A 146 8.65 1.33 -17.18
CA GLY A 146 7.85 0.98 -18.36
C GLY A 146 6.99 -0.26 -18.12
N VAL A 147 6.40 -0.39 -16.93
CA VAL A 147 5.49 -1.50 -16.60
C VAL A 147 4.25 -1.51 -17.50
N SER A 148 3.45 -2.57 -17.41
CA SER A 148 2.21 -2.65 -18.18
C SER A 148 1.27 -1.47 -17.90
N ALA A 149 0.43 -1.12 -18.87
CA ALA A 149 -0.56 -0.06 -18.68
C ALA A 149 -1.51 -0.36 -17.50
N LEU A 150 -1.82 -1.64 -17.26
CA LEU A 150 -2.63 -2.06 -16.12
C LEU A 150 -1.94 -1.75 -14.79
N ASP A 151 -0.65 -2.08 -14.67
CA ASP A 151 0.11 -1.85 -13.44
C ASP A 151 0.33 -0.36 -13.18
N LEU A 152 0.59 0.43 -14.24
CA LEU A 152 0.70 1.87 -14.13
C LEU A 152 -0.62 2.50 -13.67
N ASN A 153 -1.75 2.09 -14.26
CA ASN A 153 -3.07 2.56 -13.87
C ASN A 153 -3.39 2.18 -12.41
N GLN A 154 -2.97 1.00 -11.97
CA GLN A 154 -3.16 0.57 -10.58
C GLN A 154 -2.34 1.43 -9.61
N ALA A 155 -1.08 1.72 -9.94
CA ALA A 155 -0.23 2.59 -9.15
C ALA A 155 -0.77 4.04 -9.09
N GLU A 156 -1.24 4.57 -10.21
CA GLU A 156 -1.87 5.89 -10.31
C GLU A 156 -3.17 5.96 -9.49
N LEU A 157 -4.03 4.94 -9.59
CA LEU A 157 -5.26 4.90 -8.81
C LEU A 157 -4.98 4.84 -7.30
N THR A 158 -3.99 4.04 -6.88
CA THR A 158 -3.54 4.02 -5.48
C THR A 158 -3.01 5.38 -5.03
N PHE A 159 -2.22 6.06 -5.86
CA PHE A 159 -1.76 7.42 -5.59
C PHE A 159 -2.92 8.42 -5.46
N LEU A 160 -3.85 8.47 -6.41
CA LEU A 160 -4.98 9.39 -6.38
C LEU A 160 -5.87 9.18 -5.16
N GLN A 161 -6.11 7.92 -4.78
CA GLN A 161 -6.87 7.58 -3.57
C GLN A 161 -6.17 8.03 -2.29
N ALA A 162 -4.83 7.94 -2.23
CA ALA A 162 -4.06 8.42 -1.09
C ALA A 162 -3.97 9.94 -1.07
N LYS A 163 -3.72 10.58 -2.23
CA LYS A 163 -3.68 12.04 -2.41
C LYS A 163 -4.99 12.70 -1.98
N ALA A 164 -6.14 12.07 -2.22
CA ALA A 164 -7.45 12.58 -1.77
C ALA A 164 -7.58 12.73 -0.24
N ARG A 165 -6.68 12.13 0.56
CA ARG A 165 -6.64 12.23 2.02
C ARG A 165 -5.60 13.21 2.54
N VAL A 166 -4.79 13.79 1.66
CA VAL A 166 -3.77 14.78 2.02
C VAL A 166 -4.46 16.04 2.54
N ARG A 167 -3.92 16.61 3.62
CA ARG A 167 -4.51 17.79 4.26
C ARG A 167 -4.17 19.09 3.54
N ASN A 168 -2.96 19.21 3.00
CA ASN A 168 -2.49 20.38 2.28
C ASN A 168 -2.15 20.02 0.83
N HIS A 169 -3.15 20.09 -0.05
CA HIS A 169 -3.00 19.71 -1.45
C HIS A 169 -2.00 20.57 -2.23
N GLU A 170 -1.97 21.89 -1.96
CA GLU A 170 -1.10 22.82 -2.68
C GLU A 170 0.38 22.56 -2.34
N ALA A 171 0.71 22.44 -1.05
CA ALA A 171 2.07 22.12 -0.63
C ALA A 171 2.51 20.75 -1.14
N PHE A 172 1.59 19.78 -1.16
CA PHE A 172 1.89 18.43 -1.61
C PHE A 172 2.14 18.37 -3.13
N ASP A 173 1.39 19.15 -3.91
CA ASP A 173 1.60 19.24 -5.36
C ASP A 173 2.92 19.95 -5.70
N ALA A 174 3.28 21.00 -4.95
CA ALA A 174 4.59 21.63 -5.07
C ALA A 174 5.75 20.67 -4.74
N ALA A 175 5.59 19.85 -3.68
CA ALA A 175 6.58 18.83 -3.32
C ALA A 175 6.67 17.70 -4.38
N CYS A 176 5.56 17.31 -5.01
CA CYS A 176 5.56 16.38 -6.13
C CYS A 176 6.33 16.93 -7.34
N GLU A 177 6.13 18.19 -7.70
CA GLU A 177 6.83 18.82 -8.83
C GLU A 177 8.35 18.85 -8.64
N ALA A 178 8.84 18.99 -7.40
CA ALA A 178 10.26 18.91 -7.08
C ALA A 178 10.87 17.53 -7.39
N LEU A 179 10.05 16.48 -7.49
CA LEU A 179 10.44 15.10 -7.72
C LEU A 179 10.09 14.57 -9.13
N LYS A 180 9.69 15.43 -10.07
CA LYS A 180 9.29 15.00 -11.43
C LYS A 180 10.34 14.21 -12.23
N ASN A 181 11.62 14.36 -11.88
CA ASN A 181 12.73 13.65 -12.51
C ASN A 181 13.09 12.33 -11.80
N TYR A 182 12.43 12.00 -10.70
CA TYR A 182 12.61 10.72 -10.01
C TYR A 182 12.15 9.56 -10.91
N PRO A 183 12.81 8.37 -10.86
CA PRO A 183 13.99 8.02 -10.07
C PRO A 183 15.33 8.32 -10.76
N LYS A 184 15.34 8.95 -11.96
CA LYS A 184 16.58 9.24 -12.70
C LYS A 184 17.52 10.13 -11.89
N THR A 185 16.94 11.09 -11.18
CA THR A 185 17.61 11.81 -10.10
C THR A 185 17.04 11.27 -8.79
N PRO A 186 17.84 10.55 -7.98
CA PRO A 186 17.38 10.08 -6.67
C PRO A 186 16.88 11.23 -5.81
N ALA A 187 15.82 11.00 -5.03
CA ALA A 187 15.30 12.00 -4.14
C ALA A 187 16.33 12.33 -3.05
N THR A 188 16.46 13.62 -2.73
CA THR A 188 17.20 14.08 -1.55
C THR A 188 16.37 13.89 -0.28
N THR A 189 17.03 13.79 0.87
CA THR A 189 16.35 13.67 2.17
C THR A 189 15.42 14.85 2.41
N GLU A 190 15.79 16.06 2.00
CA GLU A 190 14.97 17.28 2.12
C GLU A 190 13.71 17.22 1.27
N GLN A 191 13.80 16.71 0.03
CA GLN A 191 12.64 16.54 -0.84
C GLN A 191 11.66 15.49 -0.29
N LEU A 192 12.18 14.38 0.24
CA LEU A 192 11.36 13.35 0.88
C LEU A 192 10.68 13.92 2.14
N GLN A 193 11.41 14.65 2.97
CA GLN A 193 10.85 15.29 4.16
C GLN A 193 9.74 16.29 3.80
N ALA A 194 9.97 17.14 2.79
CA ALA A 194 8.96 18.09 2.31
C ALA A 194 7.67 17.39 1.82
N LEU A 195 7.80 16.24 1.14
CA LEU A 195 6.64 15.46 0.69
C LEU A 195 5.84 14.90 1.88
N LEU A 196 6.53 14.38 2.91
CA LEU A 196 5.88 13.89 4.13
C LEU A 196 5.21 15.01 4.94
N ASP A 197 5.87 16.15 5.08
CA ASP A 197 5.34 17.29 5.84
C ASP A 197 4.09 17.86 5.18
N ALA A 198 4.13 17.99 3.85
CA ALA A 198 2.98 18.39 3.06
C ALA A 198 1.82 17.39 3.14
N GLU A 199 2.10 16.08 3.17
CA GLU A 199 1.09 15.03 3.39
C GLU A 199 0.38 15.21 4.75
N ARG A 200 1.14 15.52 5.81
CA ARG A 200 0.66 15.64 7.20
C ARG A 200 -0.06 16.96 7.48
N GLY A 201 0.12 17.97 6.63
CA GLY A 201 -0.58 19.25 6.69
C GLY A 201 0.19 20.40 7.34
N GLY A 202 1.50 20.23 7.61
CA GLY A 202 2.32 21.23 8.31
C GLY A 202 2.03 21.33 9.82
#